data_AF-A0A9Q3V0W5-F1
#
_entry.id   AF-A0A9Q3V0W5-F1
#
_cell.length_a   1.000
_cell.length_b   1.000
_cell.length_c   1.000
_cell.angle_alpha   90.00
_cell.angle_beta   90.00
_cell.angle_gamma   90.00
#
_symmetry.space_group_name_H-M   'P 1'
#
loop_
_entity.id
_entity.type
_entity.pdbx_description
1 polymer ?
#
loop_
_entity_poly.entity_id
_entity_poly.type
_entity_poly.pdbx_seq_one_letter_code
_entity_poly.pdbx_strand_id
1 'polypeptide(L)'
;MTNTEITFPVLGLKEGDSNVYVFSDHIGIVSKGGEKFYNKLWIVDSNGNTFFLTNTKLKGKAPLKYSLKYFQTMYELDLTFERNGIISLDELNQKIYNHISAYEKKWISLGTVEMMKEAMDKCTSYKDLIKLFR
;
A
#
# COMPACT_ATOMS: atom_id res chain seq x y z
N MET A 1 -6.75 7.14 -14.52
CA MET A 1 -6.05 5.94 -15.04
C MET A 1 -6.58 4.71 -14.32
N THR A 2 -6.61 3.55 -14.98
CA THR A 2 -7.01 2.26 -14.37
C THR A 2 -5.79 1.53 -13.78
N ASN A 3 -6.02 0.47 -12.99
CA ASN A 3 -4.99 -0.35 -12.34
C ASN A 3 -3.83 -0.84 -13.23
N THR A 4 -4.02 -0.88 -14.55
CA THR A 4 -3.09 -1.46 -15.53
C THR A 4 -1.80 -0.67 -15.75
N GLU A 5 -1.74 0.60 -15.35
CA GLU A 5 -0.57 1.46 -15.54
C GLU A 5 0.37 1.48 -14.31
N ILE A 6 -0.03 0.82 -13.22
CA ILE A 6 0.71 0.77 -11.96
C ILE A 6 1.76 -0.35 -12.03
N THR A 7 3.02 -0.05 -11.68
CA THR A 7 4.08 -1.06 -11.70
C THR A 7 4.25 -1.73 -10.34
N PHE A 8 3.72 -2.95 -10.21
CA PHE A 8 3.82 -3.74 -8.98
C PHE A 8 5.24 -4.26 -8.67
N PRO A 9 5.58 -4.55 -7.39
CA PRO A 9 4.75 -4.38 -6.20
C PRO A 9 4.55 -2.90 -5.86
N VAL A 10 3.54 -2.61 -5.04
CA VAL A 10 3.26 -1.25 -4.59
C VAL A 10 3.13 -1.18 -3.07
N LEU A 11 3.52 -0.05 -2.51
CA LEU A 11 3.36 0.28 -1.09
C LEU A 11 2.25 1.29 -0.93
N GLY A 12 1.41 1.09 0.09
CA GLY A 12 0.29 1.95 0.42
C GLY A 12 0.39 2.47 1.84
N LEU A 13 0.19 3.78 2.02
CA LEU A 13 0.03 4.43 3.32
C LEU A 13 -1.37 5.05 3.39
N LYS A 14 -2.06 4.82 4.51
CA LYS A 14 -3.42 5.31 4.71
C LYS A 14 -3.46 6.30 5.86
N GLU A 15 -4.04 7.46 5.60
CA GLU A 15 -4.24 8.49 6.63
C GLU A 15 -5.13 7.95 7.77
N GLY A 16 -4.69 8.13 9.02
CA GLY A 16 -5.41 7.65 10.19
C GLY A 16 -5.25 6.15 10.49
N ASP A 17 -4.40 5.45 9.73
CA ASP A 17 -4.08 4.03 9.93
C ASP A 17 -2.60 3.88 10.27
N SER A 18 -2.30 2.91 11.13
CA SER A 18 -0.93 2.61 11.54
C SER A 18 -0.18 1.70 10.58
N ASN A 19 -0.89 0.97 9.71
CA ASN A 19 -0.28 -0.07 8.88
C ASN A 19 0.43 0.51 7.66
N VAL A 20 1.49 -0.19 7.22
CA VAL A 20 2.06 -0.06 5.88
C VAL A 20 1.53 -1.24 5.05
N TYR A 21 0.90 -0.95 3.93
CA TYR A 21 0.29 -1.96 3.08
C TYR A 21 1.19 -2.29 1.90
N VAL A 22 1.35 -3.58 1.58
CA VAL A 22 2.04 -4.02 0.36
C VAL A 22 1.11 -4.85 -0.50
N PHE A 23 1.02 -4.50 -1.77
CA PHE A 23 0.26 -5.25 -2.77
C PHE A 23 1.21 -5.78 -3.83
N SER A 24 1.21 -7.11 -4.02
CA SER A 24 2.25 -7.79 -4.81
C SER A 24 1.98 -7.79 -6.31
N ASP A 25 0.72 -7.96 -6.71
CA ASP A 25 0.32 -8.18 -8.10
C ASP A 25 -1.02 -7.52 -8.46
N HIS A 26 -1.80 -7.11 -7.46
CA HIS A 26 -3.14 -6.60 -7.67
C HIS A 26 -3.63 -5.77 -6.48
N ILE A 27 -4.45 -4.74 -6.76
CA ILE A 27 -5.18 -3.93 -5.78
C ILE A 27 -6.67 -3.88 -6.14
N GLY A 28 -7.53 -3.71 -5.12
CA GLY A 28 -8.98 -3.65 -5.30
C GLY A 28 -9.70 -4.93 -4.88
N ILE A 29 -9.15 -5.73 -3.98
CA ILE A 29 -9.84 -6.93 -3.45
C ILE A 29 -10.32 -6.66 -2.04
N VAL A 30 -11.63 -6.78 -1.82
CA VAL A 30 -12.25 -6.53 -0.51
C VAL A 30 -13.25 -7.61 -0.14
N SER A 31 -13.48 -7.81 1.16
CA SER A 31 -14.67 -8.50 1.63
C SER A 31 -15.89 -7.57 1.55
N LYS A 32 -17.09 -8.13 1.74
CA LYS A 32 -18.34 -7.35 1.79
C LYS A 32 -18.25 -6.22 2.83
N GLY A 33 -18.58 -4.99 2.44
CA GLY A 33 -18.51 -3.82 3.33
C GLY A 33 -17.11 -3.19 3.45
N GLY A 34 -16.11 -3.77 2.79
CA GLY A 34 -14.73 -3.29 2.78
C GLY A 34 -14.43 -2.21 1.75
N GLU A 35 -15.43 -1.68 1.02
CA GLU A 35 -15.23 -0.74 -0.09
C GLU A 35 -14.52 0.54 0.36
N LYS A 36 -14.75 0.97 1.61
CA LYS A 36 -14.10 2.14 2.21
C LYS A 36 -12.64 1.91 2.61
N PHE A 37 -12.12 0.70 2.49
CA PHE A 37 -10.74 0.38 2.83
C PHE A 37 -9.75 1.27 2.07
N TYR A 38 -10.00 1.48 0.78
CA TYR A 38 -9.09 2.23 -0.10
C TYR A 38 -9.24 3.75 0.01
N ASN A 39 -10.24 4.27 0.73
CA ASN A 39 -10.40 5.70 0.93
C ASN A 39 -9.15 6.30 1.60
N LYS A 40 -8.65 7.42 1.08
CA LYS A 40 -7.44 8.11 1.55
C LYS A 40 -6.17 7.23 1.54
N LEU A 41 -6.12 6.22 0.67
CA LEU A 41 -4.91 5.45 0.44
C LEU A 41 -4.01 6.18 -0.57
N TRP A 42 -2.80 6.51 -0.14
CA TRP A 42 -1.72 6.97 -1.00
C TRP A 42 -0.86 5.77 -1.40
N ILE A 43 -0.59 5.61 -2.69
CA ILE A 43 0.15 4.46 -3.22
C ILE A 43 1.42 4.93 -3.92
N VAL A 44 2.51 4.18 -3.75
CA VAL A 44 3.74 4.31 -4.53
C VAL A 44 4.07 2.99 -5.20
N ASP A 45 4.33 3.05 -6.50
CA ASP A 45 4.71 1.87 -7.27
C ASP A 45 6.21 1.58 -7.23
N SER A 46 6.62 0.44 -7.78
CA SER A 46 8.03 0.02 -7.79
C SER A 46 8.98 0.87 -8.64
N ASN A 47 8.46 1.89 -9.33
CA ASN A 47 9.22 2.88 -10.09
C ASN A 47 9.19 4.27 -9.41
N GLY A 48 8.60 4.39 -8.22
CA GLY A 48 8.50 5.66 -7.48
C GLY A 48 7.35 6.56 -7.94
N ASN A 49 6.45 6.09 -8.81
CA ASN A 49 5.27 6.87 -9.18
C ASN A 49 4.30 6.92 -8.02
N THR A 50 3.77 8.10 -7.72
CA THR A 50 2.79 8.27 -6.66
C THR A 50 1.38 8.41 -7.23
N PHE A 51 0.42 7.83 -6.54
CA PHE A 51 -0.98 7.79 -6.97
C PHE A 51 -1.92 8.11 -5.82
N PHE A 52 -2.96 8.88 -6.13
CA PHE A 52 -4.11 9.07 -5.26
C PHE A 52 -5.33 8.38 -5.86
N LEU A 53 -6.07 7.69 -5.01
CA LEU A 53 -7.34 7.11 -5.40
C LEU A 53 -8.39 8.22 -5.51
N THR A 54 -9.02 8.32 -6.67
CA THR A 54 -10.07 9.32 -6.94
C THR A 54 -11.46 8.70 -6.97
N ASN A 55 -11.57 7.41 -7.33
CA ASN A 55 -12.85 6.73 -7.38
C ASN A 55 -12.72 5.23 -7.10
N THR A 56 -13.77 4.66 -6.52
CA THR A 56 -13.91 3.23 -6.24
C THR A 56 -15.29 2.77 -6.67
N LYS A 57 -15.35 1.75 -7.52
CA LYS A 57 -16.60 1.16 -7.98
C LYS A 57 -16.57 -0.35 -7.80
N LEU A 58 -17.65 -0.94 -7.28
CA LEU A 58 -17.78 -2.39 -7.23
C LEU A 58 -17.87 -2.94 -8.65
N LYS A 59 -16.92 -3.80 -9.03
CA LYS A 59 -16.88 -4.47 -10.34
C LYS A 59 -17.63 -5.80 -10.32
N GLY A 60 -17.44 -6.59 -9.27
CA GLY A 60 -18.09 -7.89 -9.13
C GLY A 60 -17.42 -8.80 -8.11
N LYS A 61 -17.66 -10.12 -8.22
CA LYS A 61 -16.98 -11.11 -7.39
C LYS A 61 -15.52 -11.26 -7.85
N ALA A 62 -14.60 -11.37 -6.89
CA ALA A 62 -13.20 -11.65 -7.18
C ALA A 62 -13.00 -13.10 -7.64
N PRO A 63 -11.87 -13.41 -8.31
CA PRO A 63 -11.46 -14.79 -8.58
C PRO A 63 -11.43 -15.65 -7.31
N LEU A 64 -11.87 -16.92 -7.43
CA LEU A 64 -12.02 -17.86 -6.31
C LEU A 64 -10.77 -17.97 -5.42
N LYS A 65 -9.57 -17.86 -6.01
CA LYS A 65 -8.28 -17.89 -5.27
C LYS A 65 -8.24 -16.89 -4.11
N TYR A 66 -8.84 -15.70 -4.28
CA TYR A 66 -8.88 -14.69 -3.23
C TYR A 66 -9.84 -15.10 -2.12
N SER A 67 -11.01 -15.64 -2.47
CA SER A 67 -11.95 -16.15 -1.48
C SER A 67 -11.40 -17.31 -0.66
N LEU A 68 -10.63 -18.21 -1.28
CA LEU A 68 -9.97 -19.30 -0.58
C LEU A 68 -8.87 -18.78 0.38
N LYS A 69 -8.08 -17.80 -0.05
CA LYS A 69 -7.03 -17.20 0.79
C LYS A 69 -7.57 -16.59 2.09
N TYR A 70 -8.75 -15.97 2.04
CA TYR A 70 -9.35 -15.26 3.17
C TYR A 70 -10.52 -16.01 3.82
N PHE A 71 -10.84 -17.24 3.37
CA PHE A 71 -11.98 -18.04 3.82
C PHE A 71 -13.33 -17.28 3.84
N GLN A 72 -13.54 -16.37 2.89
CA GLN A 72 -14.77 -15.58 2.78
C GLN A 72 -15.02 -15.12 1.34
N THR A 73 -16.25 -14.70 1.02
CA THR A 73 -16.54 -14.14 -0.32
C THR A 73 -15.82 -12.81 -0.50
N MET A 74 -15.05 -12.70 -1.58
CA MET A 74 -14.29 -11.51 -1.93
C MET A 74 -14.85 -10.87 -3.19
N TYR A 75 -14.70 -9.56 -3.29
CA TYR A 75 -15.18 -8.71 -4.37
C TYR A 75 -14.02 -7.95 -4.99
N GLU A 76 -14.12 -7.71 -6.29
CA GLU A 76 -13.20 -6.89 -7.04
C GLU A 76 -13.79 -5.48 -7.19
N LEU A 77 -12.94 -4.49 -6.94
CA LEU A 77 -13.20 -3.08 -7.13
C LEU A 77 -12.47 -2.59 -8.36
N ASP A 78 -13.15 -1.78 -9.14
CA ASP A 78 -12.55 -0.93 -10.15
C ASP A 78 -12.08 0.35 -9.47
N LEU A 79 -10.77 0.54 -9.42
CA LEU A 79 -10.10 1.65 -8.74
C LEU A 79 -9.57 2.62 -9.78
N THR A 80 -9.95 3.89 -9.65
CA THR A 80 -9.44 4.97 -10.49
C THR A 80 -8.40 5.77 -9.73
N PHE A 81 -7.25 5.97 -10.37
CA PHE A 81 -6.14 6.73 -9.81
C PHE A 81 -5.81 7.97 -10.63
N GLU A 82 -5.32 8.97 -9.91
CA GLU A 82 -4.63 10.13 -10.43
C GLU A 82 -3.16 10.04 -10.04
N ARG A 83 -2.26 10.13 -11.03
CA ARG A 83 -0.81 10.13 -10.79
C ARG A 83 -0.38 11.51 -10.33
N ASN A 84 0.33 11.59 -9.22
CA ASN A 84 0.80 12.84 -8.63
C ASN A 84 2.34 12.95 -8.69
N GLY A 85 2.91 12.59 -9.82
CA GLY A 85 4.36 12.67 -10.06
C GLY A 85 5.15 11.47 -9.55
N ILE A 86 6.45 11.69 -9.35
CA ILE A 86 7.45 10.71 -8.92
C ILE A 86 8.04 11.22 -7.61
N ILE A 87 8.10 10.36 -6.59
CA ILE A 87 8.77 10.65 -5.31
C ILE A 87 10.19 10.08 -5.35
N SER A 88 11.16 10.77 -4.74
CA SER A 88 12.49 10.19 -4.54
C SER A 88 12.48 9.09 -3.47
N LEU A 89 13.51 8.23 -3.47
CA LEU A 89 13.64 7.18 -2.47
C LEU A 89 13.79 7.75 -1.04
N ASP A 90 14.57 8.83 -0.90
CA ASP A 90 14.78 9.50 0.39
C ASP A 90 13.49 10.11 0.94
N GLU A 91 12.71 10.78 0.08
CA GLU A 91 11.41 11.33 0.47
C GLU A 91 10.42 10.23 0.85
N LEU A 92 10.45 9.09 0.14
CA LEU A 92 9.62 7.93 0.47
C LEU A 92 10.01 7.33 1.84
N ASN A 93 11.30 7.13 2.08
CA ASN A 93 11.83 6.67 3.36
C ASN A 93 11.38 7.59 4.51
N GLN A 94 11.55 8.91 4.35
CA GLN A 94 11.14 9.87 5.35
C GLN A 94 9.62 9.85 5.58
N LYS A 95 8.83 9.68 4.53
CA LYS A 95 7.36 9.62 4.64
C LYS A 95 6.89 8.36 5.37
N ILE A 96 7.50 7.20 5.11
CA ILE A 96 7.22 5.96 5.83
C ILE A 96 7.66 6.09 7.29
N TYR A 97 8.83 6.65 7.55
CA TYR A 97 9.31 6.92 8.90
C TYR A 97 8.31 7.77 9.68
N ASN A 98 7.91 8.92 9.14
CA ASN A 98 6.93 9.81 9.77
C ASN A 98 5.58 9.10 10.03
N HIS A 99 5.15 8.25 9.10
CA HIS A 99 3.92 7.45 9.25
C HIS A 99 4.03 6.47 10.41
N ILE A 100 5.13 5.73 10.52
CA ILE A 100 5.36 4.76 11.60
C ILE A 100 5.52 5.48 12.95
N SER A 101 6.27 6.59 13.00
CA SER A 101 6.48 7.41 14.18
C SER A 101 5.18 7.99 14.75
N ALA A 102 4.16 8.23 13.92
CA ALA A 102 2.86 8.67 14.42
C ALA A 102 2.13 7.59 15.24
N TYR A 103 2.57 6.32 15.15
CA TYR A 103 1.91 5.16 15.75
C TYR A 103 2.88 4.20 16.46
N GLU A 104 3.95 4.72 17.09
CA GLU A 104 5.06 3.93 17.64
C GLU A 104 4.63 2.72 18.49
N LYS A 105 3.63 2.91 19.37
CA LYS A 105 3.13 1.85 20.27
C LYS A 105 2.65 0.60 19.54
N LYS A 106 2.19 0.70 18.29
CA LYS A 106 1.78 -0.46 17.51
C LYS A 106 2.93 -1.16 16.80
N TRP A 107 4.00 -0.43 16.52
CA TRP A 107 5.18 -0.96 15.82
C TRP A 107 6.23 -1.50 16.78
N ILE A 108 6.18 -1.14 18.06
CA ILE A 108 7.15 -1.58 19.07
C ILE A 108 7.28 -3.11 19.18
N SER A 109 6.22 -3.86 18.91
CA SER A 109 6.25 -5.34 18.90
C SER A 109 7.00 -5.91 17.69
N LEU A 110 7.21 -5.12 16.63
CA LEU A 110 7.97 -5.46 15.43
C LEU A 110 9.41 -4.92 15.48
N GLY A 111 9.69 -3.99 16.40
CA GLY A 111 11.00 -3.35 16.58
C GLY A 111 10.85 -1.89 16.98
N THR A 112 11.96 -1.23 17.36
CA THR A 112 11.92 0.22 17.58
C THR A 112 11.83 0.96 16.24
N VAL A 113 11.37 2.21 16.28
CA VAL A 113 11.26 3.05 15.08
C VAL A 113 12.66 3.32 14.48
N GLU A 114 13.69 3.39 15.33
CA GLU A 114 15.09 3.55 14.92
C GLU A 114 15.59 2.32 14.17
N MET A 115 15.28 1.10 14.64
CA MET A 115 15.64 -0.13 13.92
C MET A 115 15.00 -0.18 12.54
N MET A 116 13.74 0.28 12.43
CA MET A 116 13.06 0.39 11.14
C MET A 116 13.74 1.42 10.23
N LYS A 117 14.14 2.57 10.77
CA LYS A 117 14.89 3.59 10.03
C LYS A 117 16.20 3.03 9.49
N GLU A 118 17.00 2.36 10.32
CA GLU A 118 18.25 1.73 9.90
C GLU A 118 18.06 0.68 8.79
N ALA A 119 16.95 -0.08 8.84
CA ALA A 119 16.62 -1.04 7.79
C ALA A 119 16.22 -0.35 6.48
N MET A 120 15.46 0.75 6.56
CA MET A 120 15.08 1.55 5.39
C MET A 120 16.29 2.25 4.75
N ASP A 121 17.21 2.79 5.55
CA ASP A 121 18.41 3.49 5.07
C ASP A 121 19.38 2.55 4.30
N LYS A 122 19.26 1.23 4.50
CA LYS A 122 20.03 0.21 3.75
C LYS A 122 19.40 -0.14 2.40
N CYS A 123 18.18 0.31 2.12
CA CYS A 123 17.50 0.00 0.87
C CYS A 123 18.03 0.89 -0.26
N THR A 124 18.43 0.26 -1.38
CA THR A 124 19.01 0.97 -2.54
C THR A 124 18.02 1.25 -3.66
N SER A 125 16.80 0.71 -3.55
CA SER A 125 15.76 0.84 -4.56
C SER A 125 14.36 0.84 -3.94
N TYR A 126 13.36 1.34 -4.69
CA TYR A 126 11.95 1.26 -4.29
C TYR A 126 11.51 -0.18 -4.03
N LYS A 127 11.98 -1.13 -4.84
CA LYS A 127 11.63 -2.56 -4.69
C LYS A 127 12.16 -3.15 -3.39
N ASP A 128 13.39 -2.82 -3.01
CA ASP A 128 13.98 -3.27 -1.74
C ASP A 128 13.18 -2.73 -0.57
N LEU A 129 12.83 -1.44 -0.62
CA LEU A 129 12.04 -0.80 0.42
C LEU A 129 10.64 -1.41 0.53
N ILE A 130 9.93 -1.62 -0.58
CA ILE A 130 8.61 -2.27 -0.58
C ILE A 130 8.70 -3.70 -0.03
N LYS A 131 9.79 -4.41 -0.32
CA LYS A 131 10.01 -5.79 0.16
C LYS A 131 10.22 -5.87 1.67
N LEU A 132 10.76 -4.83 2.31
CA LEU A 132 10.93 -4.77 3.76
C LEU A 132 9.59 -4.93 4.51
N PHE A 133 8.48 -4.52 3.90
CA PHE A 133 7.15 -4.51 4.50
C PHE A 133 6.23 -5.65 4.01
N ARG A 134 6.76 -6.60 3.23
CA ARG A 134 5.99 -7.74 2.68
C ARG A 134 6.03 -8.97 3.57
#